data_AF-A0A496VNH6-F1
#
_entry.id   AF-A0A496VNH6-F1
#
_cell.length_a   1.000
_cell.length_b   1.000
_cell.length_c   1.000
_cell.angle_alpha   90.00
_cell.angle_beta   90.00
_cell.angle_gamma   90.00
#
_symmetry.space_group_name_H-M   'P 1'
#
loop_
_entity.id
_entity.type
_entity.pdbx_description
1 polymer ?
#
loop_
_entity_poly.entity_id
_entity_poly.type
_entity_poly.pdbx_seq_one_letter_code
_entity_poly.pdbx_strand_id
1 'polypeptide(L)'
;MLLLIDFDQDETRLANIKNQIPDELKARVFVLGTQSEPEKLKKHIANGKTFEEIGKALAEDCVNETDQIWGHDLLKHNREELARMIPFVKPFLFN
;
A
#
# COMPACT_ATOMS: atom_id res chain seq x y z
N MET A 1 -11.05 6.32 -3.38
CA MET A 1 -10.88 6.42 -1.91
C MET A 1 -9.78 5.45 -1.51
N LEU A 2 -8.89 5.86 -0.62
CA LEU A 2 -7.80 5.02 -0.10
C LEU A 2 -8.01 4.81 1.39
N LEU A 3 -7.98 3.55 1.83
CA LEU A 3 -7.95 3.17 3.23
C LEU A 3 -6.53 2.69 3.57
N LEU A 4 -5.91 3.33 4.55
CA LEU A 4 -4.62 2.91 5.10
C LEU A 4 -4.86 2.16 6.41
N ILE A 5 -4.44 0.90 6.45
CA ILE A 5 -4.77 -0.03 7.53
C ILE A 5 -3.49 -0.64 8.09
N ASP A 6 -3.41 -0.75 9.41
CA ASP A 6 -2.48 -1.69 10.04
C ASP A 6 -3.14 -3.07 10.07
N PHE A 7 -2.49 -4.07 9.47
CA PHE A 7 -3.02 -5.42 9.43
C PHE A 7 -2.74 -6.22 10.70
N ASP A 8 -1.96 -5.70 11.65
CA ASP A 8 -1.72 -6.34 12.97
C ASP A 8 -1.26 -7.81 12.88
N GLN A 9 -0.55 -8.18 11.81
CA GLN A 9 -0.12 -9.55 11.46
C GLN A 9 -1.27 -10.53 11.13
N ASP A 10 -2.51 -10.04 10.98
CA ASP A 10 -3.66 -10.83 10.57
C ASP A 10 -3.82 -10.83 9.04
N GLU A 11 -3.43 -11.94 8.41
CA GLU A 11 -3.56 -12.16 6.96
C GLU A 11 -5.02 -12.12 6.47
N THR A 12 -5.99 -12.37 7.35
CA THR A 12 -7.42 -12.36 6.98
C THR A 12 -8.02 -10.95 6.96
N ARG A 13 -7.36 -9.99 7.61
CA ARG A 13 -7.89 -8.65 7.83
C ARG A 13 -8.15 -7.88 6.54
N LEU A 14 -7.28 -8.02 5.53
CA LEU A 14 -7.52 -7.43 4.21
C LEU A 14 -8.81 -7.96 3.58
N ALA A 15 -9.02 -9.28 3.59
CA ALA A 15 -10.24 -9.89 3.06
C ALA A 15 -11.48 -9.46 3.86
N ASN A 16 -11.39 -9.42 5.19
CA ASN A 16 -12.47 -8.99 6.07
C ASN A 16 -12.90 -7.54 5.80
N ILE A 17 -11.94 -6.64 5.57
CA ILE A 17 -12.24 -5.24 5.22
C ILE A 17 -12.86 -5.17 3.83
N LYS A 18 -12.30 -5.88 2.84
CA LYS A 18 -12.85 -5.91 1.47
C LYS A 18 -14.28 -6.44 1.45
N ASN A 19 -14.62 -7.41 2.29
CA ASN A 19 -15.98 -7.95 2.39
C ASN A 19 -17.00 -6.99 3.02
N GLN A 20 -16.54 -6.04 3.84
CA GLN A 20 -17.39 -5.02 4.45
C GLN A 20 -17.66 -3.82 3.52
N ILE A 21 -16.83 -3.63 2.48
CA ILE A 21 -17.05 -2.58 1.49
C ILE A 21 -18.25 -2.97 0.61
N PRO A 22 -19.29 -2.13 0.47
CA PRO A 22 -20.40 -2.39 -0.45
C PRO A 22 -19.93 -2.64 -1.88
N ASP A 23 -20.54 -3.57 -2.60
CA ASP A 23 -20.11 -3.97 -3.95
C ASP A 23 -20.02 -2.79 -4.94
N GLU A 24 -20.96 -1.85 -4.83
CA GLU A 24 -20.98 -0.63 -5.64
C GLU A 24 -19.77 0.28 -5.41
N LEU A 25 -19.14 0.20 -4.23
CA LEU A 25 -17.98 1.00 -3.84
C LEU A 25 -16.66 0.25 -4.06
N LYS A 26 -16.65 -1.09 -4.08
CA LYS A 26 -15.43 -1.91 -4.19
C LYS A 26 -14.56 -1.51 -5.38
N ALA A 27 -15.12 -1.06 -6.49
CA ALA A 27 -14.35 -0.65 -7.66
C ALA A 27 -13.52 0.64 -7.45
N ARG A 28 -13.86 1.48 -6.45
CA ARG A 28 -13.28 2.81 -6.23
C ARG A 28 -12.63 2.97 -4.85
N VAL A 29 -12.67 1.92 -4.03
CA VAL A 29 -11.99 1.84 -2.74
C VAL A 29 -10.78 0.94 -2.88
N PHE A 30 -9.63 1.46 -2.45
CA PHE A 30 -8.37 0.74 -2.40
C PHE A 30 -7.95 0.59 -0.94
N VAL A 31 -7.47 -0.59 -0.56
CA VAL A 31 -7.02 -0.87 0.80
C VAL A 31 -5.54 -1.18 0.76
N LEU A 32 -4.71 -0.33 1.38
CA LEU A 32 -3.28 -0.54 1.49
C LEU A 32 -2.89 -0.55 2.96
N GLY A 33 -1.78 -1.20 3.28
CA GLY A 33 -1.33 -1.29 4.66
C GLY A 33 0.02 -1.95 4.83
N THR A 34 0.50 -1.99 6.05
CA THR A 34 1.67 -2.77 6.43
C THR A 34 1.21 -4.04 7.14
N GLN A 35 1.88 -5.16 6.89
CA GLN A 35 1.50 -6.45 7.50
C GLN A 35 1.63 -6.41 9.02
N SER A 36 2.55 -5.57 9.52
CA SER A 36 2.77 -5.32 10.94
C SER A 36 3.23 -3.87 11.12
N GLU A 37 3.54 -3.45 12.34
CA GLU A 37 4.09 -2.12 12.68
C GLU A 37 5.03 -1.48 11.61
N PRO A 38 4.71 -0.26 11.13
CA PRO A 38 5.50 0.44 10.11
C PRO A 38 6.92 0.80 10.59
N GLU A 39 7.19 0.80 11.90
CA GLU A 39 8.51 0.97 12.50
C GLU A 39 9.47 -0.14 12.07
N LYS A 40 8.97 -1.37 11.86
CA LYS A 40 9.79 -2.48 11.36
C LYS A 40 10.19 -2.23 9.91
N LEU A 41 9.25 -1.78 9.08
CA LEU A 41 9.53 -1.36 7.71
C LEU A 41 10.61 -0.27 7.72
N LYS A 42 10.44 0.78 8.53
CA LYS A 42 11.44 1.86 8.66
C LYS A 42 12.83 1.33 9.02
N LYS A 43 12.95 0.38 9.96
CA LYS A 43 14.26 -0.22 10.30
C LYS A 43 14.92 -0.94 9.11
N HIS A 44 14.14 -1.57 8.23
CA HIS A 44 14.65 -2.37 7.12
C HIS A 44 14.95 -1.57 5.84
N ILE A 45 14.10 -0.60 5.48
CA ILE A 45 14.21 0.09 4.18
C ILE A 45 14.69 1.54 4.28
N ALA A 46 14.69 2.13 5.48
CA ALA A 46 14.86 3.59 5.60
C ALA A 46 16.33 4.02 5.72
N ASN A 47 17.25 3.21 6.25
CA ASN A 47 18.63 3.64 6.55
C ASN A 47 18.72 5.05 7.18
N GLY A 48 17.78 5.41 8.06
CA GLY A 48 17.68 6.74 8.67
C GLY A 48 16.66 7.71 8.03
N LYS A 49 15.99 7.34 6.94
CA LYS A 49 14.89 8.12 6.33
C LYS A 49 13.70 8.27 7.29
N THR A 50 13.04 9.41 7.18
CA THR A 50 11.76 9.75 7.83
C THR A 50 10.59 8.99 7.18
N PHE A 51 9.44 8.94 7.86
CA PHE A 51 8.24 8.33 7.27
C PHE A 51 7.75 9.07 6.02
N GLU A 52 7.96 10.39 5.94
CA GLU A 52 7.62 11.17 4.76
C GLU A 52 8.47 10.76 3.54
N GLU A 53 9.78 10.60 3.74
CA GLU A 53 10.69 10.12 2.69
C GLU A 53 10.37 8.68 2.25
N ILE A 54 9.95 7.82 3.18
CA ILE A 54 9.47 6.47 2.85
C ILE A 54 8.20 6.55 2.02
N GLY A 55 7.24 7.41 2.40
CA GLY A 55 6.01 7.60 1.64
C GLY A 55 6.26 8.11 0.22
N LYS A 56 7.19 9.05 0.04
CA LYS A 56 7.62 9.52 -1.29
C LYS A 56 8.24 8.39 -2.11
N ALA A 57 9.14 7.63 -1.51
CA ALA A 57 9.78 6.51 -2.19
C ALA A 57 8.76 5.41 -2.59
N LEU A 58 7.76 5.13 -1.74
CA LEU A 58 6.66 4.22 -2.08
C LEU A 58 5.80 4.77 -3.23
N ALA A 59 5.54 6.08 -3.26
CA ALA A 59 4.80 6.72 -4.35
C ALA A 59 5.57 6.62 -5.68
N GLU A 60 6.89 6.84 -5.66
CA GLU A 60 7.77 6.69 -6.81
C GLU A 60 7.86 5.22 -7.29
N ASP A 61 8.05 4.27 -6.38
CA ASP A 61 8.08 2.83 -6.68
C ASP A 61 6.73 2.32 -7.24
N CYS A 62 5.63 2.94 -6.79
CA CYS A 62 4.28 2.68 -7.30
C CYS A 62 4.12 3.12 -8.77
N VAL A 63 4.54 4.33 -9.14
CA VAL A 63 4.36 4.85 -10.51
C VAL A 63 5.35 4.25 -11.51
N ASN A 64 6.56 3.94 -11.05
CA ASN A 64 7.61 3.33 -11.85
C ASN A 64 7.44 1.81 -11.98
N GLU A 65 6.55 1.22 -11.17
CA GLU A 65 6.23 -0.22 -11.19
C GLU A 65 7.48 -1.09 -10.96
N THR A 66 8.44 -0.60 -10.16
CA THR A 66 9.75 -1.24 -9.95
C THR A 66 9.74 -2.29 -8.83
N ASP A 67 8.72 -2.26 -7.96
CA ASP A 67 8.50 -3.20 -6.84
C ASP A 67 9.71 -3.34 -5.90
N GLN A 68 10.59 -2.33 -5.85
CA GLN A 68 11.82 -2.33 -5.04
C GLN A 68 11.51 -2.20 -3.55
N ILE A 69 10.47 -1.43 -3.22
CA ILE A 69 10.05 -1.18 -1.84
C ILE A 69 8.75 -1.94 -1.57
N TRP A 70 7.80 -1.91 -2.50
CA TRP A 70 6.55 -2.66 -2.41
C TRP A 70 6.76 -4.18 -2.37
N GLY A 71 7.89 -4.68 -2.91
CA GLY A 71 8.24 -6.08 -2.86
C GLY A 71 8.68 -6.60 -1.50
N HIS A 72 8.88 -5.71 -0.51
CA HIS A 72 9.24 -6.09 0.86
C HIS A 72 8.16 -6.97 1.52
N ASP A 73 8.55 -7.91 2.38
CA ASP A 73 7.63 -8.87 3.01
C ASP A 73 6.46 -8.22 3.77
N LEU A 74 6.71 -7.06 4.38
CA LEU A 74 5.69 -6.28 5.07
C LEU A 74 4.71 -5.54 4.15
N LEU A 75 4.95 -5.50 2.83
CA LEU A 75 4.20 -4.70 1.87
C LEU A 75 3.70 -5.48 0.65
N LYS A 76 4.32 -6.62 0.31
CA LYS A 76 4.02 -7.39 -0.91
C LYS A 76 2.58 -7.85 -1.05
N HIS A 77 1.84 -7.97 0.06
CA HIS A 77 0.41 -8.32 0.04
C HIS A 77 -0.45 -7.23 -0.60
N ASN A 78 0.03 -5.99 -0.70
CA ASN A 78 -0.67 -4.88 -1.33
C ASN A 78 -0.65 -4.95 -2.88
N ARG A 79 0.15 -5.82 -3.49
CA ARG A 79 0.40 -5.82 -4.94
C ARG A 79 -0.87 -5.84 -5.79
N GLU A 80 -1.87 -6.63 -5.40
CA GLU A 80 -3.15 -6.68 -6.13
C GLU A 80 -3.91 -5.36 -6.06
N GLU A 81 -3.89 -4.68 -4.92
CA GLU A 81 -4.54 -3.39 -4.72
C GLU A 81 -3.77 -2.27 -5.43
N LEU A 82 -2.43 -2.32 -5.46
CA LEU A 82 -1.59 -1.41 -6.24
C LEU A 82 -1.89 -1.54 -7.74
N ALA A 83 -1.93 -2.76 -8.27
CA ALA A 83 -2.24 -3.02 -9.69
C ALA A 83 -3.62 -2.46 -10.08
N ARG A 84 -4.60 -2.54 -9.17
CA ARG A 84 -5.91 -1.91 -9.33
C ARG A 84 -5.86 -0.38 -9.24
N MET A 85 -5.05 0.17 -8.34
CA MET A 85 -5.03 1.60 -8.02
C MET A 85 -4.24 2.44 -9.02
N ILE A 86 -3.08 1.96 -9.49
CA ILE A 86 -2.14 2.69 -10.35
C ILE A 86 -2.83 3.33 -11.57
N PRO A 87 -3.67 2.62 -12.35
CA PRO A 87 -4.34 3.20 -13.52
C PRO A 87 -5.24 4.40 -13.18
N PHE A 88 -5.79 4.46 -11.96
CA PHE A 88 -6.63 5.56 -11.52
C PHE A 88 -5.81 6.75 -11.06
N VAL A 89 -4.73 6.53 -10.29
CA VAL A 89 -3.98 7.60 -9.62
C VAL A 89 -2.91 8.24 -10.49
N LYS A 90 -2.29 7.46 -11.40
CA LYS A 90 -1.20 7.92 -12.27
C LYS A 90 -1.56 9.17 -13.09
N PRO A 91 -2.75 9.28 -13.72
CA PRO A 91 -3.12 10.43 -14.55
C PRO A 91 -3.32 11.77 -13.82
N PHE A 92 -3.33 11.79 -12.47
CA PHE A 92 -3.57 13.03 -11.72
C PHE A 92 -2.59 13.29 -10.57
N LEU A 93 -1.93 12.26 -10.03
CA LEU A 93 -0.89 12.45 -9.00
C LEU A 93 0.52 12.63 -9.59
N PHE A 94 0.76 12.15 -10.80
CA PHE A 94 2.12 12.04 -11.37
C PHE A 94 2.22 12.60 -12.80
N ASN A 95 1.41 13.62 -13.13
CA ASN A 95 1.55 14.37 -14.38
C ASN A 95 2.74 15.33 -14.34
#